data_AF-A0A957KU18-F1
#
_entry.id   AF-A0A957KU18-F1
#
_cell.length_a   1.000
_cell.length_b   1.000
_cell.length_c   1.000
_cell.angle_alpha   90.00
_cell.angle_beta   90.00
_cell.angle_gamma   90.00
#
_symmetry.space_group_name_H-M   'P 1'
#
loop_
_entity.id
_entity.type
_entity.pdbx_description
1 polymer ?
#
loop_
_entity_poly.entity_id
_entity_poly.type
_entity_poly.pdbx_seq_one_letter_code
_entity_poly.pdbx_strand_id
1 'polypeptide(L)'
;AAQVRERIARDEADTGGIGGTLSGNALALAATRATLEHVLTEEYYARSIPLADRFLAGVQEVIADFGVPWTVQRLGNRAEYWFRPTPARNGGEAAAAIDADLDRLMHLWALNRGILMTPFHNMALIAPQTTAADVEQHTAVFREAVAALTCT
;
A
#
# COMPACT_ATOMS: atom_id res chain seq x y z
N ALA A 1 3.88 12.78 38.42
CA ALA A 1 5.15 13.19 37.77
C ALA A 1 6.12 12.01 37.58
N ALA A 2 6.39 11.20 38.62
CA ALA A 2 7.29 10.04 38.52
C ALA A 2 6.79 8.97 37.52
N GLN A 3 5.52 8.57 37.61
CA GLN A 3 4.90 7.59 36.71
C GLN A 3 4.88 7.99 35.22
N VAL A 4 4.87 9.29 34.91
CA VAL A 4 4.92 9.79 33.53
C VAL A 4 6.34 9.70 32.96
N ARG A 5 7.37 9.89 33.80
CA ARG A 5 8.77 9.78 33.36
C ARG A 5 9.19 8.34 33.09
N GLU A 6 8.65 7.37 33.82
CA GLU A 6 8.89 5.94 33.57
C GLU A 6 8.30 5.42 32.26
N ARG A 7 7.28 6.11 31.72
CA ARG A 7 6.58 5.68 30.49
C ARG A 7 6.99 6.42 29.23
N ILE A 8 7.86 7.42 29.34
CA ILE A 8 8.38 8.17 28.18
C ILE A 8 9.80 7.69 27.92
N ALA A 9 9.98 6.92 26.85
CA ALA A 9 11.29 6.62 26.30
C ALA A 9 11.88 7.92 25.72
N ARG A 10 12.70 8.62 26.51
CA ARG A 10 13.24 9.95 26.14
C ARG A 10 14.05 9.93 24.85
N ASP A 11 14.71 8.83 24.55
CA ASP A 11 15.51 8.67 23.33
C ASP A 11 14.63 8.49 22.07
N GLU A 12 13.36 8.15 22.25
CA GLU A 12 12.35 8.07 21.19
C GLU A 12 11.48 9.35 21.11
N ALA A 13 11.64 10.25 22.09
CA ALA A 13 10.88 11.48 22.15
C ALA A 13 11.57 12.54 21.29
N ASP A 14 10.93 12.90 20.17
CA ASP A 14 11.37 14.03 19.34
C ASP A 14 11.35 15.32 20.17
N THR A 15 12.54 15.88 20.43
CA THR A 15 12.72 17.13 21.17
C THR A 15 12.81 18.37 20.27
N GLY A 16 12.57 18.23 18.96
CA GLY A 16 12.51 19.36 18.04
C GLY A 16 11.34 20.29 18.34
N GLY A 17 11.60 21.60 18.40
CA GLY A 17 10.52 22.60 18.34
C GLY A 17 9.77 22.53 17.00
N ILE A 18 8.74 23.36 16.82
CA ILE A 18 8.04 23.45 15.53
C ILE A 18 8.95 24.13 14.51
N GLY A 19 9.43 23.37 13.52
CA GLY A 19 10.19 23.87 12.36
C GLY A 19 11.63 23.39 12.26
N GLY A 20 12.24 23.57 11.08
CA GLY A 20 13.65 23.25 10.81
C GLY A 20 14.18 24.03 9.60
N THR A 21 15.50 24.07 9.41
CA THR A 21 16.18 24.90 8.39
C THR A 21 15.64 24.73 6.96
N LEU A 22 15.12 23.55 6.62
CA LEU A 22 14.60 23.25 5.29
C LEU A 22 13.06 23.30 5.20
N SER A 23 12.36 23.51 6.32
CA SER A 23 10.91 23.63 6.35
C SER A 23 10.47 24.87 5.57
N GLY A 24 9.64 24.68 4.54
CA GLY A 24 9.13 25.79 3.72
C GLY A 24 10.15 26.41 2.77
N ASN A 25 11.23 25.70 2.42
CA ASN A 25 12.17 26.20 1.43
C ASN A 25 11.49 26.43 0.05
N ALA A 26 12.08 27.29 -0.77
CA ALA A 26 11.48 27.72 -2.04
C ALA A 26 11.21 26.57 -3.02
N LEU A 27 12.09 25.55 -3.07
CA LEU A 27 11.91 24.39 -3.93
C LEU A 27 10.70 23.55 -3.50
N ALA A 28 10.57 23.29 -2.19
CA ALA A 28 9.43 22.54 -1.65
C ALA A 28 8.11 23.27 -1.93
N LEU A 29 8.05 24.58 -1.73
CA LEU A 29 6.83 25.36 -2.01
C LEU A 29 6.48 25.37 -3.50
N ALA A 30 7.48 25.50 -4.39
CA ALA A 30 7.25 25.42 -5.83
C ALA A 30 6.72 24.03 -6.25
N ALA A 31 7.30 22.95 -5.72
CA ALA A 31 6.86 21.58 -5.99
C ALA A 31 5.46 21.29 -5.42
N THR A 32 5.15 21.74 -4.21
CA THR A 32 3.81 21.63 -3.62
C THR A 32 2.78 22.33 -4.49
N ARG A 33 3.05 23.58 -4.91
CA ARG A 33 2.15 24.33 -5.79
C ARG A 33 1.89 23.58 -7.10
N ALA A 34 2.95 23.15 -7.80
CA ALA A 34 2.81 22.41 -9.05
C ALA A 34 2.06 21.08 -8.86
N THR A 35 2.29 20.37 -7.74
CA THR A 35 1.59 19.11 -7.43
C THR A 35 0.08 19.34 -7.27
N LEU A 36 -0.31 20.39 -6.54
CA LEU A 36 -1.72 20.69 -6.30
C LEU A 36 -2.43 21.29 -7.53
N GLU A 37 -1.74 22.13 -8.32
CA GLU A 37 -2.33 22.78 -9.50
C GLU A 37 -2.40 21.86 -10.73
N HIS A 38 -1.47 20.91 -10.87
CA HIS A 38 -1.29 20.18 -12.13
C HIS A 38 -1.25 18.65 -12.02
N VAL A 39 -1.06 18.08 -10.82
CA VAL A 39 -0.96 16.62 -10.66
C VAL A 39 -2.19 16.05 -9.96
N LEU A 40 -2.55 16.58 -8.79
CA LEU A 40 -3.66 16.08 -7.98
C LEU A 40 -5.00 16.74 -8.37
N THR A 41 -5.30 16.74 -9.68
CA THR A 41 -6.49 17.35 -10.26
C THR A 41 -7.68 16.39 -10.30
N GLU A 42 -8.89 16.90 -10.53
CA GLU A 42 -10.09 16.07 -10.74
C GLU A 42 -9.92 15.09 -11.91
N GLU A 43 -9.26 15.52 -13.00
CA GLU A 43 -8.97 14.67 -14.16
C GLU A 43 -8.08 13.48 -13.79
N TYR A 44 -7.05 13.71 -12.95
CA TYR A 44 -6.22 12.63 -12.43
C TYR A 44 -7.05 11.61 -11.67
N TYR A 45 -7.89 12.05 -10.72
CA TYR A 45 -8.73 11.15 -9.93
C TYR A 45 -9.78 10.43 -10.77
N ALA A 46 -10.35 11.09 -11.78
CA ALA A 46 -11.29 10.48 -12.72
C ALA A 46 -10.67 9.32 -13.51
N ARG A 47 -9.35 9.37 -13.76
CA ARG A 47 -8.60 8.25 -14.39
C ARG A 47 -8.11 7.22 -13.38
N SER A 48 -7.55 7.66 -12.25
CA SER A 48 -6.85 6.77 -11.32
C SER A 48 -7.78 5.92 -10.47
N ILE A 49 -8.96 6.44 -10.10
CA ILE A 49 -9.93 5.69 -9.27
C ILE A 49 -10.43 4.44 -10.01
N PRO A 50 -10.85 4.51 -11.30
CA PRO A 50 -11.19 3.32 -12.06
C PRO A 50 -10.07 2.28 -12.16
N LEU A 51 -8.81 2.72 -12.27
CA LEU A 51 -7.66 1.81 -12.26
C LEU A 51 -7.49 1.12 -10.90
N ALA A 52 -7.72 1.84 -9.80
CA ALA A 52 -7.67 1.28 -8.45
C ALA A 52 -8.83 0.29 -8.21
N ASP A 53 -10.03 0.57 -8.74
CA ASP A 53 -11.16 -0.38 -8.74
C ASP A 53 -10.84 -1.63 -9.56
N ARG A 54 -10.18 -1.47 -10.71
CA ARG A 54 -9.73 -2.60 -11.53
C ARG A 54 -8.71 -3.48 -10.79
N PHE A 55 -7.74 -2.86 -10.11
CA PHE A 55 -6.77 -3.56 -9.28
C PHE A 55 -7.48 -4.36 -8.18
N LEU A 56 -8.42 -3.72 -7.46
CA LEU A 56 -9.22 -4.35 -6.42
C LEU A 56 -9.97 -5.58 -6.97
N ALA A 57 -10.68 -5.41 -8.08
CA ALA A 57 -11.44 -6.49 -8.72
C ALA A 57 -10.55 -7.66 -9.15
N GLY A 58 -9.38 -7.39 -9.77
CA GLY A 58 -8.46 -8.44 -10.18
C GLY A 58 -7.89 -9.24 -9.00
N VAL A 59 -7.59 -8.59 -7.88
CA VAL A 59 -7.16 -9.30 -6.66
C VAL A 59 -8.30 -10.12 -6.06
N GLN A 60 -9.53 -9.57 -6.01
CA GLN A 60 -10.72 -10.29 -5.52
C GLN A 60 -11.03 -11.52 -6.37
N GLU A 61 -10.94 -11.41 -7.69
CA GLU A 61 -11.15 -12.51 -8.63
C GLU A 61 -10.17 -13.66 -8.37
N VAL A 62 -8.88 -13.36 -8.26
CA VAL A 62 -7.86 -14.38 -7.95
C VAL A 62 -8.11 -15.02 -6.59
N ILE A 63 -8.43 -14.23 -5.56
CA ILE A 63 -8.76 -14.77 -4.23
C ILE A 63 -9.95 -15.74 -4.32
N ALA A 64 -11.00 -15.37 -5.05
CA ALA A 64 -12.19 -16.19 -5.23
C ALA A 64 -11.90 -17.48 -6.01
N ASP A 65 -11.15 -17.40 -7.11
CA ASP A 65 -10.83 -18.54 -7.96
C ASP A 65 -10.04 -19.63 -7.25
N PHE A 66 -9.10 -19.24 -6.39
CA PHE A 66 -8.26 -20.18 -5.62
C PHE A 66 -8.82 -20.49 -4.23
N GLY A 67 -9.91 -19.82 -3.81
CA GLY A 67 -10.54 -20.05 -2.51
C GLY A 67 -9.63 -19.76 -1.31
N VAL A 68 -8.62 -18.90 -1.46
CA VAL A 68 -7.71 -18.55 -0.36
C VAL A 68 -8.41 -17.63 0.64
N PRO A 69 -8.19 -17.78 1.96
CA PRO A 69 -8.90 -17.02 2.98
C PRO A 69 -8.27 -15.63 3.15
N TRP A 70 -8.23 -14.84 2.09
CA TRP A 70 -7.59 -13.53 2.04
C TRP A 70 -8.61 -12.43 1.75
N THR A 71 -8.25 -11.18 2.00
CA THR A 71 -9.10 -10.04 1.66
C THR A 71 -8.29 -8.94 1.01
N VAL A 72 -8.97 -8.05 0.30
CA VAL A 72 -8.38 -6.82 -0.23
C VAL A 72 -9.32 -5.65 0.03
N GLN A 73 -8.76 -4.50 0.36
CA GLN A 73 -9.49 -3.25 0.59
C GLN A 73 -8.88 -2.14 -0.25
N ARG A 74 -9.70 -1.14 -0.57
CA ARG A 74 -9.29 0.05 -1.31
C ARG A 74 -9.83 1.30 -0.64
N LEU A 75 -9.00 2.34 -0.59
CA LEU A 75 -9.38 3.70 -0.25
C LEU A 75 -8.75 4.67 -1.25
N GLY A 76 -9.58 5.27 -2.11
CA GLY A 76 -9.09 6.11 -3.21
C GLY A 76 -8.14 5.33 -4.12
N ASN A 77 -6.94 5.86 -4.33
CA ASN A 77 -5.91 5.25 -5.19
C ASN A 77 -5.02 4.22 -4.48
N ARG A 78 -5.24 3.95 -3.20
CA ARG A 78 -4.50 2.92 -2.46
C ARG A 78 -5.36 1.68 -2.31
N ALA A 79 -4.79 0.52 -2.65
CA ALA A 79 -5.38 -0.78 -2.38
C ALA A 79 -4.38 -1.65 -1.62
N GLU A 80 -4.86 -2.54 -0.76
CA GLU A 80 -4.01 -3.40 0.06
C GLU A 80 -4.72 -4.73 0.35
N TYR A 81 -4.01 -5.85 0.15
CA TYR A 81 -4.49 -7.18 0.45
C TYR A 81 -3.87 -7.75 1.73
N TRP A 82 -4.65 -8.57 2.43
CA TRP A 82 -4.31 -9.15 3.73
C TRP A 82 -4.57 -10.65 3.72
N PHE A 83 -3.66 -11.40 4.33
CA PHE A 83 -3.73 -12.85 4.41
C PHE A 83 -4.64 -13.35 5.54
N ARG A 84 -5.88 -12.86 5.55
CA ARG A 84 -6.92 -13.21 6.54
C ARG A 84 -8.33 -13.20 5.92
N PRO A 85 -9.27 -14.00 6.45
CA PRO A 85 -10.55 -14.27 5.77
C PRO A 85 -11.58 -13.13 5.84
N THR A 86 -11.39 -12.17 6.74
CA THR A 86 -12.29 -11.03 6.89
C THR A 86 -11.51 -9.72 6.91
N PRO A 87 -12.12 -8.54 6.72
CA PRO A 87 -11.43 -7.26 6.92
C PRO A 87 -11.19 -6.97 8.40
N ALA A 88 -10.03 -6.39 8.75
CA ALA A 88 -9.67 -6.09 10.13
C ALA A 88 -10.45 -4.87 10.62
N ARG A 89 -10.92 -4.89 11.87
CA ARG A 89 -11.69 -3.78 12.46
C ARG A 89 -10.83 -2.77 13.20
N ASN A 90 -9.59 -3.13 13.52
CA ASN A 90 -8.64 -2.30 14.25
C ASN A 90 -7.19 -2.73 13.96
N GLY A 91 -6.23 -1.93 14.41
CA GLY A 91 -4.80 -2.19 14.18
C GLY A 91 -4.27 -3.45 14.86
N GLY A 92 -4.85 -3.87 15.99
CA GLY A 92 -4.45 -5.11 16.67
C GLY A 92 -4.81 -6.36 15.86
N GLU A 93 -6.01 -6.40 15.28
CA GLU A 93 -6.44 -7.46 14.37
C GLU A 93 -5.60 -7.50 13.08
N ALA A 94 -5.21 -6.34 12.55
CA ALA A 94 -4.34 -6.24 11.38
C ALA A 94 -2.92 -6.75 11.71
N ALA A 95 -2.33 -6.30 12.82
CA ALA A 95 -1.01 -6.73 13.27
C ALA A 95 -0.93 -8.24 13.54
N ALA A 96 -2.00 -8.82 14.10
CA ALA A 96 -2.09 -10.26 14.34
C ALA A 96 -2.18 -11.11 13.05
N ALA A 97 -2.50 -10.50 11.91
CA ALA A 97 -2.59 -11.17 10.62
C ALA A 97 -1.30 -11.07 9.78
N ILE A 98 -0.24 -10.45 10.31
CA ILE A 98 1.04 -10.34 9.61
C ILE A 98 1.68 -11.73 9.51
N ASP A 99 2.00 -12.12 8.28
CA ASP A 99 2.82 -13.28 7.97
C ASP A 99 4.07 -12.78 7.24
N ALA A 100 5.16 -12.66 7.99
CA ALA A 100 6.38 -12.03 7.49
C ALA A 100 7.05 -12.82 6.35
N ASP A 101 6.85 -14.14 6.29
CA ASP A 101 7.45 -14.96 5.23
C ASP A 101 6.61 -14.91 3.97
N LEU A 102 5.28 -14.94 4.10
CA LEU A 102 4.39 -14.74 2.97
C LEU A 102 4.51 -13.32 2.40
N ASP A 103 4.62 -12.28 3.24
CA ASP A 103 4.88 -10.91 2.81
C ASP A 103 6.13 -10.83 1.92
N ARG A 104 7.27 -11.32 2.44
CA ARG A 104 8.55 -11.32 1.71
C ARG A 104 8.47 -12.10 0.41
N LEU A 105 7.80 -13.26 0.42
CA LEU A 105 7.60 -14.06 -0.78
C LEU A 105 6.84 -13.25 -1.83
N MET A 106 5.71 -12.64 -1.46
CA MET A 106 4.88 -11.89 -2.40
C MET A 106 5.61 -10.67 -2.97
N HIS A 107 6.37 -9.94 -2.15
CA HIS A 107 7.20 -8.82 -2.60
C HIS A 107 8.31 -9.27 -3.55
N LEU A 108 9.05 -10.32 -3.21
CA LEU A 108 10.14 -10.84 -4.03
C LEU A 108 9.61 -11.43 -5.35
N TRP A 109 8.46 -12.12 -5.30
CA TRP A 109 7.80 -12.68 -6.47
C TRP A 109 7.41 -11.60 -7.49
N ALA A 110 6.78 -10.52 -7.01
CA ALA A 110 6.41 -9.36 -7.81
C ALA A 110 7.66 -8.66 -8.38
N LEU A 111 8.67 -8.43 -7.55
CA LEU A 111 9.91 -7.76 -7.94
C LEU A 111 10.64 -8.51 -9.08
N ASN A 112 10.75 -9.83 -8.96
CA ASN A 112 11.39 -10.68 -9.98
C ASN A 112 10.61 -10.71 -11.31
N ARG A 113 9.39 -10.18 -11.35
CA ARG A 113 8.54 -10.04 -12.55
C ARG A 113 8.32 -8.58 -12.94
N GLY A 114 9.17 -7.69 -12.44
CA GLY A 114 9.20 -6.27 -12.83
C GLY A 114 8.21 -5.37 -12.12
N ILE A 115 7.57 -5.83 -11.03
CA ILE A 115 6.62 -5.03 -10.25
C ILE A 115 7.23 -4.67 -8.89
N LEU A 116 7.51 -3.39 -8.69
CA LEU A 116 7.99 -2.89 -7.40
C LEU A 116 6.81 -2.59 -6.47
N MET A 117 6.61 -3.46 -5.50
CA MET A 117 5.71 -3.25 -4.36
C MET A 117 6.51 -2.74 -3.16
N THR A 118 5.90 -1.92 -2.32
CA THR A 118 6.59 -1.41 -1.12
C THR A 118 6.84 -2.56 -0.13
N PRO A 119 8.06 -2.78 0.38
CA PRO A 119 8.43 -4.02 1.08
C PRO A 119 7.96 -4.10 2.55
N PHE A 120 6.98 -3.27 2.90
CA PHE A 120 6.43 -3.16 4.26
C PHE A 120 4.90 -3.09 4.26
N HIS A 121 4.27 -3.23 3.09
CA HIS A 121 2.82 -3.37 2.94
C HIS A 121 2.52 -4.25 1.73
N ASN A 122 1.41 -4.98 1.75
CA ASN A 122 0.87 -5.66 0.57
C ASN A 122 -0.01 -4.72 -0.26
N MET A 123 0.49 -3.50 -0.50
CA MET A 123 -0.29 -2.39 -1.04
C MET A 123 0.22 -1.90 -2.39
N ALA A 124 -0.71 -1.48 -3.25
CA ALA A 124 -0.45 -0.73 -4.46
C ALA A 124 -0.99 0.70 -4.33
N LEU A 125 -0.26 1.65 -4.92
CA LEU A 125 -0.67 3.05 -5.04
C LEU A 125 -0.73 3.42 -6.52
N ILE A 126 -1.93 3.73 -7.01
CA ILE A 126 -2.11 4.13 -8.41
C ILE A 126 -1.57 5.55 -8.59
N ALA A 127 -0.49 5.65 -9.35
CA ALA A 127 0.18 6.90 -9.68
C ALA A 127 -0.42 7.52 -10.95
N PRO A 128 -0.17 8.81 -11.25
CA PRO A 128 -0.62 9.43 -12.49
C PRO A 128 -0.21 8.67 -13.75
N GLN A 129 0.96 8.03 -13.75
CA GLN A 129 1.49 7.31 -14.90
C GLN A 129 1.01 5.86 -15.01
N THR A 130 0.34 5.32 -13.98
CA THR A 130 -0.15 3.94 -14.00
C THR A 130 -1.16 3.76 -15.12
N THR A 131 -1.01 2.66 -15.86
CA THR A 131 -1.87 2.27 -16.97
C THR A 131 -2.73 1.06 -16.62
N ALA A 132 -3.73 0.79 -17.44
CA ALA A 132 -4.51 -0.44 -17.35
C ALA A 132 -3.64 -1.70 -17.50
N ALA A 133 -2.64 -1.66 -18.39
CA ALA A 133 -1.72 -2.77 -18.62
C ALA A 133 -0.86 -3.08 -17.40
N ASP A 134 -0.43 -2.06 -16.64
CA ASP A 134 0.31 -2.27 -15.39
C ASP A 134 -0.55 -2.99 -14.33
N VAL A 135 -1.83 -2.62 -14.23
CA VAL A 135 -2.79 -3.26 -13.33
C VAL A 135 -3.05 -4.71 -13.75
N GLU A 136 -3.25 -4.95 -15.05
CA GLU A 136 -3.43 -6.29 -15.61
C GLU A 136 -2.20 -7.19 -15.37
N GLN A 137 -1.00 -6.64 -15.58
CA GLN A 137 0.26 -7.33 -15.32
C GLN A 137 0.38 -7.71 -13.85
N HIS A 138 0.02 -6.81 -12.93
CA HIS A 138 -0.04 -7.16 -11.51
C HIS A 138 -1.02 -8.31 -11.23
N THR A 139 -2.25 -8.24 -11.75
CA THR A 139 -3.23 -9.31 -11.54
C THR A 139 -2.74 -10.66 -12.06
N ALA A 140 -2.10 -10.70 -13.24
CA ALA A 140 -1.52 -11.93 -13.78
C ALA A 140 -0.40 -12.48 -12.88
N VAL A 141 0.54 -11.63 -12.46
CA VAL A 141 1.65 -12.02 -11.58
C VAL A 141 1.17 -12.49 -10.20
N PHE A 142 0.15 -11.81 -9.64
CA PHE A 142 -0.49 -12.21 -8.39
C PHE A 142 -1.17 -13.57 -8.52
N ARG A 143 -1.89 -13.81 -9.63
CA ARG A 143 -2.50 -15.10 -9.95
C ARG A 143 -1.48 -16.23 -9.99
N GLU A 144 -0.33 -16.01 -10.64
CA GLU A 144 0.76 -16.99 -10.66
C GLU A 144 1.30 -17.32 -9.25
N ALA A 145 1.44 -16.31 -8.39
CA ALA A 145 1.91 -16.49 -7.02
C ALA A 145 0.94 -17.35 -6.20
N VAL A 146 -0.36 -17.04 -6.27
CA VAL A 146 -1.40 -17.79 -5.56
C VAL A 146 -1.51 -19.22 -6.09
N ALA A 147 -1.41 -19.42 -7.40
CA ALA A 147 -1.38 -20.76 -8.00
C ALA A 147 -0.20 -21.59 -7.48
N ALA A 148 0.99 -21.01 -7.42
CA ALA A 148 2.19 -21.70 -6.92
C ALA A 148 2.09 -22.07 -5.43
N LEU A 149 1.34 -21.30 -4.64
CA LEU A 149 1.11 -21.58 -3.21
C LEU A 149 0.04 -22.64 -2.94
N THR A 150 -0.88 -22.85 -3.89
CA THR A 150 -2.10 -23.66 -3.66
C THR A 150 -2.14 -24.94 -4.48
N CYS A 151 -1.47 -25.00 -5.62
CA CYS A 151 -1.34 -26.23 -6.42
C CYS A 151 -0.13 -27.04 -5.92
N THR A 152 -0.35 -27.87 -4.89
CA THR A 152 0.56 -28.97 -4.51
C THR A 152 -0.20 -30.29 -4.53
#